data_AF-A0A7Z2VLW3-F1
#
_entry.id   AF-A0A7Z2VLW3-F1
#
_cell.length_a   1.000
_cell.length_b   1.000
_cell.length_c   1.000
_cell.angle_alpha   90.00
_cell.angle_beta   90.00
_cell.angle_gamma   90.00
#
_symmetry.space_group_name_H-M   'P 1'
#
loop_
_entity.id
_entity.type
_entity.pdbx_description
1 polymer ?
#
loop_
_entity_poly.entity_id
_entity_poly.type
_entity_poly.pdbx_seq_one_letter_code
_entity_poly.pdbx_strand_id
1 'polypeptide(L)'
;MNEYIQQIIDWIEENLKNEFSLEGLASYMGYSPYYCSFKFHQATGISIRRYILLRRLYLSTGDLANNRKIIDIAFDYRYSSQEAYSRAFKTVFGVSPREFQLKKMPVQSFAKLTLNQREDGCRMNISRETEVEQLKNRNRELFDQDVLNILNGQIMYEEFKNKKLMGDSDYVPFNEAMCAKATTVPIFDYAFIQKRASEHNESVENYSNMVIKPLDSLFKKNYNYIVLWFGEDMFCQMNLLTILAYLEQSQYKGKVFVNSFREDEFKVSQTELSLGSYYSVYEEVLVNHMKPTKELLPMMYQAIELFLEMQTENNAVIKYISKNKHLPTSELLKRLFEIFPTVGYGDLQYIELIDKTK
;
A
#
# COMPACT_ATOMS: atom_id res chain seq x y z
N MET A 1 0.98 -8.44 17.97
CA MET A 1 0.77 -7.91 16.60
C MET A 1 2.08 -7.90 15.83
N ASN A 2 3.15 -7.28 16.35
CA ASN A 2 4.44 -7.19 15.65
C ASN A 2 5.15 -8.52 15.40
N GLU A 3 5.08 -9.50 16.31
CA GLU A 3 5.73 -10.81 16.10
C GLU A 3 5.15 -11.60 14.93
N TYR A 4 3.82 -11.59 14.76
CA TYR A 4 3.15 -12.29 13.67
C TYR A 4 3.52 -11.68 12.30
N ILE A 5 3.52 -10.35 12.20
CA ILE A 5 3.93 -9.67 10.96
C ILE A 5 5.42 -9.87 10.71
N GLN A 6 6.25 -9.90 11.76
CA GLN A 6 7.68 -10.19 11.61
C GLN A 6 7.90 -11.59 11.04
N GLN A 7 7.16 -12.59 11.51
CA GLN A 7 7.23 -13.95 10.95
C GLN A 7 6.82 -13.98 9.46
N ILE A 8 5.79 -13.22 9.06
CA ILE A 8 5.46 -13.07 7.64
C ILE A 8 6.65 -12.48 6.86
N ILE A 9 7.24 -11.40 7.37
CA ILE A 9 8.39 -10.75 6.71
C ILE A 9 9.57 -11.71 6.61
N ASP A 10 9.90 -12.41 7.69
CA ASP A 10 11.02 -13.35 7.75
C ASP A 10 10.84 -14.47 6.74
N TRP A 11 9.64 -15.07 6.68
CA TRP A 11 9.32 -16.10 5.70
C TRP A 11 9.43 -15.59 4.26
N ILE A 12 8.95 -14.37 3.98
CA ILE A 12 9.09 -13.76 2.66
C ILE A 12 10.57 -13.58 2.29
N GLU A 13 11.39 -13.06 3.21
CA GLU A 13 12.82 -12.80 3.01
C GLU A 13 13.60 -14.09 2.70
N GLU A 14 13.31 -15.17 3.42
CA GLU A 14 13.90 -16.49 3.19
C GLU A 14 13.51 -17.08 1.83
N ASN A 15 12.39 -16.64 1.25
CA ASN A 15 11.85 -17.14 -0.01
C ASN A 15 11.99 -16.16 -1.19
N LEU A 16 12.76 -15.07 -1.05
CA LEU A 16 12.90 -14.08 -2.12
C LEU A 16 13.50 -14.63 -3.42
N LYS A 17 14.38 -15.64 -3.37
CA LYS A 17 14.94 -16.28 -4.58
C LYS A 17 14.15 -17.52 -5.01
N ASN A 18 13.15 -17.92 -4.24
CA ASN A 18 12.29 -19.07 -4.52
C ASN A 18 10.98 -18.64 -5.17
N GLU A 19 10.18 -19.62 -5.58
CA GLU A 19 8.81 -19.37 -5.99
C GLU A 19 7.99 -18.95 -4.76
N PHE A 20 7.49 -17.71 -4.77
CA PHE A 20 6.58 -17.23 -3.73
C PHE A 20 5.16 -17.66 -4.08
N SER A 21 4.45 -18.23 -3.11
CA SER A 21 3.01 -18.42 -3.16
C SER A 21 2.38 -17.90 -1.86
N LEU A 22 1.26 -17.19 -1.99
CA LEU A 22 0.54 -16.71 -0.82
C LEU A 22 -0.05 -17.89 -0.02
N GLU A 23 -0.39 -18.98 -0.69
CA GLU A 23 -0.82 -20.24 -0.08
C GLU A 23 0.30 -20.89 0.73
N GLY A 24 1.54 -20.83 0.25
CA GLY A 24 2.72 -21.31 0.99
C GLY A 24 2.94 -20.51 2.27
N LEU A 25 2.85 -19.18 2.18
CA LEU A 25 2.90 -18.30 3.35
C LEU A 25 1.77 -18.61 4.32
N ALA A 26 0.53 -18.72 3.82
CA ALA A 26 -0.66 -19.01 4.62
C ALA A 26 -0.53 -20.34 5.38
N SER A 27 -0.07 -21.39 4.69
CA SER A 27 0.18 -22.70 5.28
C SER A 27 1.27 -22.66 6.35
N TYR A 28 2.33 -21.87 6.15
CA TYR A 28 3.39 -21.70 7.14
C TYR A 28 2.88 -20.96 8.39
N MET A 29 2.10 -19.90 8.19
CA MET A 29 1.56 -19.07 9.28
C MET A 29 0.40 -19.75 10.01
N GLY A 30 -0.27 -20.75 9.41
CA GLY A 30 -1.47 -21.39 9.96
C GLY A 30 -2.73 -20.53 9.84
N TYR A 31 -2.75 -19.56 8.93
CA TYR A 31 -3.89 -18.66 8.68
C TYR A 31 -4.35 -18.73 7.23
N SER A 32 -5.50 -18.14 6.92
CA SER A 32 -5.93 -18.01 5.53
C SER A 32 -4.97 -17.10 4.74
N PRO A 33 -4.83 -17.32 3.41
CA PRO A 33 -4.16 -16.37 2.53
C PRO A 33 -4.66 -14.95 2.78
N TYR A 34 -5.99 -14.82 2.90
CA TYR A 34 -6.65 -13.53 3.08
C TYR A 34 -6.10 -12.80 4.29
N TYR A 35 -6.09 -13.49 5.42
CA TYR A 35 -5.64 -12.94 6.68
C TYR A 35 -4.16 -12.53 6.63
N CYS A 36 -3.30 -13.33 6.01
CA CYS A 36 -1.87 -13.01 5.88
C CYS A 36 -1.63 -11.71 5.10
N SER A 37 -2.22 -11.58 3.90
CA SER A 37 -2.03 -10.39 3.08
C SER A 37 -2.77 -9.18 3.65
N PHE A 38 -3.97 -9.36 4.23
CA PHE A 38 -4.68 -8.27 4.90
C PHE A 38 -3.87 -7.73 6.09
N LYS A 39 -3.40 -8.60 6.99
CA LYS A 39 -2.61 -8.19 8.16
C LYS A 39 -1.27 -7.59 7.78
N PHE A 40 -0.59 -8.14 6.78
CA PHE A 40 0.65 -7.55 6.26
C PHE A 40 0.41 -6.15 5.72
N HIS A 41 -0.64 -5.95 4.92
CA HIS A 41 -0.95 -4.64 4.37
C HIS A 41 -1.38 -3.65 5.45
N GLN A 42 -2.26 -4.07 6.36
CA GLN A 42 -2.70 -3.28 7.52
C GLN A 42 -1.49 -2.80 8.35
N ALA A 43 -0.48 -3.63 8.53
CA ALA A 43 0.73 -3.26 9.25
C ALA A 43 1.67 -2.38 8.41
N THR A 44 1.97 -2.78 7.18
CA THR A 44 3.07 -2.21 6.38
C THR A 44 2.66 -1.04 5.49
N GLY A 45 1.38 -0.89 5.20
CA GLY A 45 0.83 0.05 4.22
C GLY A 45 1.05 -0.37 2.76
N ILE A 46 1.75 -1.48 2.49
CA ILE A 46 2.12 -1.92 1.14
C ILE A 46 1.68 -3.38 0.91
N SER A 47 1.52 -3.81 -0.34
CA SER A 47 1.18 -5.22 -0.62
C SER A 47 2.40 -6.15 -0.47
N ILE A 48 2.18 -7.42 -0.11
CA ILE A 48 3.25 -8.44 -0.03
C ILE A 48 4.04 -8.53 -1.33
N ARG A 49 3.36 -8.48 -2.48
CA ARG A 49 4.03 -8.55 -3.78
C ARG A 49 4.89 -7.35 -4.09
N ARG A 50 4.39 -6.15 -3.76
CA ARG A 50 5.17 -4.92 -3.91
C ARG A 50 6.41 -4.99 -3.03
N TYR A 51 6.28 -5.45 -1.79
CA TYR A 51 7.41 -5.71 -0.90
C TYR A 51 8.42 -6.67 -1.52
N ILE A 52 8.00 -7.84 -2.01
CA ILE A 52 8.86 -8.82 -2.69
C ILE A 52 9.58 -8.21 -3.89
N LEU A 53 8.86 -7.47 -4.73
CA LEU A 53 9.42 -6.83 -5.93
C LEU A 53 10.54 -5.85 -5.55
N LEU A 54 10.30 -4.95 -4.58
CA LEU A 54 11.29 -3.98 -4.13
C LEU A 54 12.51 -4.66 -3.51
N ARG A 55 12.29 -5.70 -2.69
CA ARG A 55 13.38 -6.46 -2.06
C ARG A 55 14.22 -7.26 -3.05
N ARG A 56 13.60 -7.94 -4.02
CA ARG A 56 14.30 -8.65 -5.10
C ARG A 56 15.17 -7.70 -5.93
N LEU A 57 14.59 -6.59 -6.37
CA LEU A 57 15.31 -5.58 -7.15
C LEU A 57 16.49 -5.01 -6.36
N TYR A 58 16.30 -4.64 -5.09
CA TYR A 58 17.38 -4.12 -4.27
C TYR A 58 18.50 -5.14 -4.03
N LEU A 59 18.17 -6.38 -3.67
CA LEU A 59 19.19 -7.42 -3.48
C LEU A 59 19.96 -7.70 -4.77
N SER A 60 19.31 -7.62 -5.93
CA SER A 60 19.96 -7.80 -7.23
C SER A 60 21.02 -6.75 -7.54
N THR A 61 20.98 -5.57 -6.88
CA THR A 61 22.00 -4.52 -7.05
C THR A 61 23.39 -4.98 -6.59
N GLY A 62 23.47 -5.83 -5.55
CA GLY A 62 24.73 -6.42 -5.10
C GLY A 62 25.35 -7.34 -6.16
N ASP A 63 24.51 -8.16 -6.80
CA ASP A 63 24.93 -9.04 -7.89
C ASP A 63 25.32 -8.25 -9.16
N LEU A 64 24.59 -7.17 -9.47
CA LEU A 64 24.93 -6.26 -10.55
C LEU A 64 26.28 -5.57 -10.29
N ALA A 65 26.53 -5.09 -9.06
CA ALA A 65 27.78 -4.43 -8.69
C ALA A 65 29.02 -5.35 -8.83
N ASN A 66 28.80 -6.67 -8.75
CA ASN A 66 29.78 -7.72 -9.00
C ASN A 66 29.91 -8.12 -10.48
N ASN A 67 29.31 -7.36 -11.40
CA ASN A 67 29.35 -7.59 -12.85
C ASN A 67 28.84 -8.97 -13.31
N ARG A 68 27.92 -9.60 -12.54
CA ARG A 68 27.25 -10.84 -12.98
C ARG A 68 26.42 -10.55 -14.24
N LYS A 69 26.20 -11.58 -15.08
CA LYS A 69 25.39 -11.41 -16.30
C LYS A 69 23.95 -11.07 -15.93
N ILE A 70 23.39 -10.05 -16.57
CA ILE A 70 22.04 -9.52 -16.26
C ILE A 70 20.97 -10.60 -16.43
N ILE A 71 21.08 -11.45 -17.44
CA ILE A 71 20.14 -12.57 -17.66
C ILE A 71 20.17 -13.59 -16.51
N ASP A 72 21.34 -13.93 -15.99
CA ASP A 72 21.48 -14.88 -14.87
C ASP A 72 20.86 -14.27 -13.60
N ILE A 73 21.13 -12.98 -13.35
CA ILE A 73 20.50 -12.23 -12.25
C ILE A 73 18.98 -12.22 -12.41
N ALA A 74 18.47 -11.95 -13.61
CA ALA A 74 17.03 -11.93 -13.85
C ALA A 74 16.37 -13.27 -13.44
N PHE A 75 16.97 -14.40 -13.82
CA PHE A 75 16.47 -15.72 -13.46
C PHE A 75 16.62 -16.05 -11.97
N ASP A 76 17.76 -15.70 -11.35
CA ASP A 76 17.98 -15.88 -9.90
C ASP A 76 16.95 -15.12 -9.06
N TYR A 77 16.48 -13.98 -9.55
CA TYR A 77 15.44 -13.16 -8.93
C TYR A 77 14.05 -13.40 -9.53
N ARG A 78 13.85 -14.56 -10.19
CA ARG A 78 12.55 -15.10 -10.62
C ARG A 78 11.81 -14.26 -11.68
N TYR A 79 12.53 -13.48 -12.48
CA TYR A 79 11.97 -12.86 -13.68
C TYR A 79 11.95 -13.86 -14.83
N SER A 80 10.90 -13.84 -15.64
CA SER A 80 10.76 -14.73 -16.80
C SER A 80 11.67 -14.36 -17.97
N SER A 81 12.19 -13.14 -18.01
CA SER A 81 13.17 -12.70 -19.01
C SER A 81 14.03 -11.54 -18.51
N GLN A 82 15.16 -11.30 -19.20
CA GLN A 82 16.03 -10.16 -18.95
C GLN A 82 15.31 -8.82 -19.17
N GLU A 83 14.41 -8.75 -20.15
CA GLU A 83 13.62 -7.57 -20.49
C GLU A 83 12.60 -7.25 -19.40
N ALA A 84 11.93 -8.27 -18.86
CA ALA A 84 11.01 -8.12 -17.73
C ALA A 84 11.74 -7.54 -16.51
N TYR A 85 12.90 -8.12 -16.17
CA TYR A 85 13.76 -7.60 -15.10
C TYR A 85 14.21 -6.16 -15.36
N SER A 86 14.71 -5.87 -16.57
CA SER A 86 15.25 -4.56 -16.91
C SER A 86 14.19 -3.46 -16.87
N ARG A 87 12.95 -3.76 -17.29
CA ARG A 87 11.81 -2.84 -17.17
C ARG A 87 11.51 -2.57 -15.71
N ALA A 88 11.34 -3.61 -14.88
CA ALA A 88 11.04 -3.46 -13.47
C ALA A 88 12.15 -2.66 -12.73
N PHE A 89 13.42 -2.98 -13.00
CA PHE A 89 14.57 -2.29 -12.41
C PHE A 89 14.60 -0.81 -12.81
N LYS A 90 14.37 -0.49 -14.09
CA LYS A 90 14.30 0.89 -14.56
C LYS A 90 13.12 1.67 -13.97
N THR A 91 11.96 1.04 -13.82
CA THR A 91 10.79 1.67 -13.20
C THR A 91 11.04 2.04 -11.74
N VAL A 92 11.76 1.20 -11.00
CA VAL A 92 12.00 1.39 -9.56
C VAL A 92 13.20 2.28 -9.26
N PHE A 93 14.29 2.15 -10.02
CA PHE A 93 15.55 2.88 -9.76
C PHE A 93 15.85 4.00 -10.77
N GLY A 94 15.00 4.20 -11.78
CA GLY A 94 15.16 5.23 -12.82
C GLY A 94 16.26 4.94 -13.86
N VAL A 95 17.09 3.92 -13.65
CA VAL A 95 18.22 3.55 -14.52
C VAL A 95 18.13 2.09 -14.95
N SER A 96 18.68 1.72 -16.11
CA SER A 96 18.72 0.31 -16.52
C SER A 96 19.75 -0.49 -15.70
N PRO A 97 19.61 -1.82 -15.57
CA PRO A 97 20.60 -2.65 -14.90
C PRO A 97 22.01 -2.49 -15.50
N ARG A 98 22.10 -2.35 -16.83
CA ARG A 98 23.38 -2.17 -17.53
C ARG A 98 24.04 -0.85 -17.18
N GLU A 99 23.28 0.24 -17.15
CA GLU A 99 23.79 1.55 -16.73
C GLU A 99 24.25 1.52 -15.28
N PHE A 100 23.50 0.85 -14.40
CA PHE A 100 23.88 0.65 -13.01
C PHE A 100 25.22 -0.09 -12.89
N GLN A 101 25.43 -1.19 -13.63
CA GLN A 101 26.71 -1.92 -13.64
C GLN A 101 27.89 -1.03 -14.06
N LEU A 102 27.70 -0.21 -15.08
CA LEU A 102 28.76 0.64 -15.63
C LEU A 102 29.11 1.81 -14.71
N LYS A 103 28.11 2.47 -14.15
CA LYS A 103 28.28 3.73 -13.40
C LYS A 103 28.32 3.53 -11.89
N LYS A 104 27.89 2.37 -11.38
CA LYS A 104 27.77 2.04 -9.95
C LYS A 104 27.10 3.17 -9.15
N MET A 105 26.03 3.72 -9.71
CA MET A 105 25.31 4.84 -9.12
C MET A 105 24.66 4.41 -7.80
N PRO A 106 24.61 5.31 -6.80
CA PRO A 106 23.81 5.03 -5.61
C PRO A 106 22.34 4.89 -6.01
N VAL A 107 21.66 3.89 -5.45
CA VAL A 107 20.23 3.64 -5.64
C VAL A 107 19.52 3.64 -4.29
N GLN A 108 18.20 3.84 -4.34
CA GLN A 108 17.36 3.76 -3.16
C GLN A 108 17.55 2.43 -2.43
N SER A 109 17.64 2.50 -1.10
CA SER A 109 17.70 1.30 -0.27
C SER A 109 16.29 0.80 0.05
N PHE A 110 16.02 -0.46 -0.27
CA PHE A 110 14.85 -1.18 0.23
C PHE A 110 15.33 -2.23 1.21
N ALA A 111 15.58 -1.88 2.46
CA ALA A 111 16.05 -2.83 3.47
C ALA A 111 14.93 -3.79 3.90
N LYS A 112 15.31 -4.93 4.50
CA LYS A 112 14.38 -5.85 5.14
C LYS A 112 13.61 -5.11 6.24
N LEU A 113 12.29 -5.23 6.27
CA LEU A 113 11.48 -4.71 7.36
C LEU A 113 11.78 -5.49 8.65
N THR A 114 12.04 -4.77 9.73
CA THR A 114 12.29 -5.36 11.06
C THR A 114 11.43 -4.63 12.09
N LEU A 115 10.47 -5.35 12.66
CA LEU A 115 9.48 -4.90 13.64
C LEU A 115 9.92 -5.23 15.08
N ASN A 116 10.85 -6.17 15.22
CA ASN A 116 11.40 -6.59 16.50
C ASN A 116 12.84 -6.10 16.62
N GLN A 117 13.03 -4.88 17.14
CA GLN A 117 14.12 -4.57 18.07
C GLN A 117 13.92 -3.19 18.70
N ARG A 118 14.06 -3.18 20.03
CA ARG A 118 14.16 -2.01 20.90
C ARG A 118 15.48 -1.30 20.58
N GLU A 119 15.41 0.03 20.59
CA GLU A 119 16.50 1.01 20.73
C GLU A 119 17.48 1.30 19.58
N ASP A 120 17.70 0.48 18.56
CA ASP A 120 18.50 0.96 17.41
C ASP A 120 18.24 0.16 16.13
N GLY A 121 17.72 0.85 15.10
CA GLY A 121 17.81 0.34 13.73
C GLY A 121 16.50 -0.10 13.06
N CYS A 122 15.45 0.72 13.11
CA CYS A 122 14.58 0.81 11.93
C CYS A 122 15.39 1.52 10.82
N ARG A 123 16.33 0.80 10.19
CA ARG A 123 17.03 1.30 9.01
C ARG A 123 16.08 1.22 7.81
N MET A 124 15.19 2.20 7.70
CA MET A 124 14.62 2.58 6.42
C MET A 124 14.92 4.05 6.10
N ASN A 125 15.46 4.20 4.89
CA ASN A 125 15.62 5.35 4.01
C ASN A 125 15.96 6.72 4.62
N ILE A 126 17.25 7.06 4.59
CA ILE A 126 17.76 8.45 4.58
C ILE A 126 16.93 9.35 3.63
N SER A 127 16.37 8.78 2.57
CA SER A 127 15.46 9.46 1.62
C SER A 127 14.21 10.04 2.30
N ARG A 128 13.57 9.33 3.24
CA ARG A 128 12.32 9.81 3.89
C ARG A 128 12.60 11.00 4.79
N GLU A 129 13.60 10.90 5.65
CA GLU A 129 14.02 11.99 6.53
C GLU A 129 14.42 13.22 5.73
N THR A 130 15.17 13.02 4.63
CA THR A 130 15.59 14.11 3.75
C THR A 130 14.39 14.79 3.09
N GLU A 131 13.42 14.03 2.58
CA GLU A 131 12.21 14.57 1.95
C GLU A 131 11.31 15.30 2.95
N VAL A 132 11.14 14.76 4.16
CA VAL A 132 10.37 15.44 5.22
C VAL A 132 11.07 16.73 5.67
N GLU A 133 12.40 16.73 5.79
CA GLU A 133 13.16 17.96 6.11
C GLU A 133 13.05 19.00 4.98
N GLN A 134 13.03 18.57 3.71
CA GLN A 134 12.75 19.47 2.58
C GLN A 134 11.33 20.03 2.62
N LEU A 135 10.34 19.27 3.07
CA LEU A 135 8.98 19.76 3.31
C LEU A 135 8.95 20.77 4.45
N LYS A 136 9.64 20.50 5.55
CA LYS A 136 9.77 21.40 6.69
C LYS A 136 10.32 22.77 6.30
N ASN A 137 11.31 22.78 5.42
CA ASN A 137 11.89 24.02 4.91
C ASN A 137 10.92 24.82 4.03
N ARG A 138 9.97 24.15 3.37
CA ARG A 138 8.96 24.79 2.51
C ARG A 138 7.75 25.29 3.31
N ASN A 139 7.22 24.47 4.22
CA ASN A 139 5.94 24.70 4.90
C ASN A 139 6.06 24.47 6.41
N ARG A 140 6.71 25.40 7.12
CA ARG A 140 6.98 25.27 8.57
C ARG A 140 5.72 25.17 9.42
N GLU A 141 4.65 25.86 9.04
CA GLU A 141 3.35 25.84 9.72
C GLU A 141 2.72 24.42 9.83
N LEU A 142 3.13 23.48 8.97
CA LEU A 142 2.66 22.10 8.99
C LEU A 142 3.39 21.21 10.01
N PHE A 143 4.30 21.77 10.81
CA PHE A 143 5.09 21.06 11.82
C PHE A 143 4.75 21.48 13.26
N ASP A 144 3.70 22.30 13.41
CA ASP A 144 3.21 22.84 14.68
C ASP A 144 2.16 21.94 15.35
N GLN A 145 1.76 22.28 16.58
CA GLN A 145 0.86 21.48 17.41
C GLN A 145 -0.58 21.36 16.87
N ASP A 146 -1.02 22.30 16.03
CA ASP A 146 -2.39 22.33 15.48
C ASP A 146 -2.54 21.49 14.19
N VAL A 147 -1.61 20.55 13.96
CA VAL A 147 -1.53 19.72 12.76
C VAL A 147 -1.75 18.26 13.12
N LEU A 148 -2.62 17.58 12.36
CA LEU A 148 -2.80 16.13 12.43
C LEU A 148 -2.23 15.46 11.17
N ASN A 149 -1.29 14.53 11.37
CA ASN A 149 -0.76 13.68 10.32
C ASN A 149 -1.47 12.32 10.31
N ILE A 150 -2.18 12.01 9.22
CA ILE A 150 -2.81 10.70 9.00
C ILE A 150 -1.92 9.89 8.08
N LEU A 151 -1.43 8.76 8.58
CA LEU A 151 -0.40 7.93 7.94
C LEU A 151 -1.01 6.59 7.51
N ASN A 152 -0.87 6.21 6.24
CA ASN A 152 -1.40 4.93 5.76
C ASN A 152 -0.56 3.75 6.28
N GLY A 153 -1.10 3.00 7.24
CA GLY A 153 -0.46 1.84 7.85
C GLY A 153 0.36 2.12 9.14
N GLN A 154 0.47 1.09 9.97
CA GLN A 154 1.08 1.16 11.30
C GLN A 154 2.60 1.43 11.28
N ILE A 155 3.34 0.85 10.33
CA ILE A 155 4.80 1.02 10.26
C ILE A 155 5.19 2.47 9.97
N MET A 156 4.49 3.13 9.02
CA MET A 156 4.76 4.53 8.72
C MET A 156 4.47 5.42 9.94
N TYR A 157 3.39 5.12 10.65
CA TYR A 157 3.07 5.78 11.92
C TYR A 157 4.17 5.65 12.97
N GLU A 158 4.66 4.43 13.21
CA GLU A 158 5.73 4.21 14.19
C GLU A 158 7.01 4.93 13.77
N GLU A 159 7.36 4.93 12.49
CA GLU A 159 8.52 5.65 11.98
C GLU A 159 8.41 7.16 12.23
N PHE A 160 7.30 7.78 11.81
CA PHE A 160 7.07 9.21 11.94
C PHE A 160 7.05 9.65 13.41
N LYS A 161 6.36 8.87 14.26
CA LYS A 161 6.25 9.15 15.69
C LYS A 161 7.58 8.98 16.42
N ASN A 162 8.30 7.89 16.19
CA ASN A 162 9.55 7.60 16.91
C ASN A 162 10.66 8.59 16.54
N LYS A 163 10.73 8.98 15.26
CA LYS A 163 11.71 9.96 14.76
C LYS A 163 11.24 11.40 14.87
N LYS A 164 10.00 11.64 15.32
CA LYS A 164 9.33 12.96 15.35
C LYS A 164 9.46 13.72 14.03
N LEU A 165 9.21 13.04 12.91
CA LEU A 165 9.49 13.58 11.57
C LEU A 165 8.72 14.87 11.28
N MET A 166 7.51 15.03 11.82
CA MET A 166 6.66 16.22 11.66
C MET A 166 6.67 17.13 12.89
N GLY A 167 7.74 17.11 13.69
CA GLY A 167 7.86 17.97 14.87
C GLY A 167 6.84 17.63 15.95
N ASP A 168 6.17 18.65 16.48
CA ASP A 168 5.25 18.56 17.61
C ASP A 168 3.79 18.29 17.21
N SER A 169 3.54 18.04 15.92
CA SER A 169 2.22 17.66 15.40
C SER A 169 1.72 16.32 15.96
N ASP A 170 0.41 16.09 15.91
CA ASP A 170 -0.18 14.79 16.23
C ASP A 170 -0.07 13.82 15.03
N TYR A 171 -0.04 12.52 15.32
CA TYR A 171 0.03 11.44 14.33
C TYR A 171 -1.04 10.40 14.62
N VAL A 172 -1.68 9.87 13.57
CA VAL A 172 -2.57 8.71 13.66
C VAL A 172 -2.32 7.74 12.50
N PRO A 173 -2.34 6.41 12.74
CA PRO A 173 -2.32 5.43 11.68
C PRO A 173 -3.73 5.22 11.11
N PHE A 174 -3.86 5.16 9.79
CA PHE A 174 -5.05 4.65 9.11
C PHE A 174 -4.82 3.19 8.69
N ASN A 175 -5.39 2.27 9.46
CA ASN A 175 -5.14 0.82 9.37
C ASN A 175 -6.32 0.04 8.79
N GLU A 176 -6.98 0.59 7.78
CA GLU A 176 -8.14 -0.01 7.11
C GLU A 176 -7.77 -0.51 5.69
N ALA A 177 -8.54 -1.45 5.13
CA ALA A 177 -8.38 -1.93 3.77
C ALA A 177 -9.67 -1.77 2.95
N MET A 178 -9.96 -0.53 2.52
CA MET A 178 -11.24 -0.17 1.89
C MET A 178 -11.49 -0.82 0.52
N CYS A 179 -10.46 -1.34 -0.14
CA CYS A 179 -10.61 -2.11 -1.40
C CYS A 179 -11.26 -3.49 -1.21
N ALA A 180 -11.34 -3.98 0.03
CA ALA A 180 -11.89 -5.29 0.32
C ALA A 180 -13.31 -5.17 0.87
N LYS A 181 -14.25 -5.87 0.22
CA LYS A 181 -15.60 -6.14 0.72
C LYS A 181 -16.46 -4.87 0.91
N ALA A 182 -17.74 -5.07 1.21
CA ALA A 182 -18.70 -3.98 1.26
C ALA A 182 -18.46 -3.01 2.43
N THR A 183 -18.93 -1.78 2.28
CA THR A 183 -18.93 -0.72 3.30
C THR A 183 -20.28 0.00 3.32
N THR A 184 -20.45 0.97 4.23
CA THR A 184 -21.69 1.74 4.41
C THR A 184 -21.42 3.23 4.53
N VAL A 185 -22.51 3.99 4.46
CA VAL A 185 -22.64 5.35 5.00
C VAL A 185 -23.60 5.31 6.21
N PRO A 186 -23.40 6.14 7.25
CA PRO A 186 -22.29 7.07 7.48
C PRO A 186 -20.93 6.38 7.75
N ILE A 187 -19.83 7.10 7.56
CA ILE A 187 -18.46 6.60 7.76
C ILE A 187 -18.10 6.64 9.26
N PHE A 188 -17.47 5.57 9.75
CA PHE A 188 -17.05 5.34 11.16
C PHE A 188 -18.17 5.35 12.20
N ASP A 189 -19.43 5.23 11.79
CA ASP A 189 -20.53 4.99 12.72
C ASP A 189 -20.59 3.52 13.17
N TYR A 190 -21.54 3.19 14.04
CA TYR A 190 -21.69 1.83 14.54
C TYR A 190 -22.00 0.82 13.42
N ALA A 191 -22.81 1.19 12.42
CA ALA A 191 -23.17 0.32 11.31
C ALA A 191 -21.94 0.03 10.42
N PHE A 192 -21.13 1.05 10.14
CA PHE A 192 -19.85 0.91 9.44
C PHE A 192 -18.92 -0.04 10.18
N ILE A 193 -18.72 0.18 11.48
CA ILE A 193 -17.83 -0.65 12.31
C ILE A 193 -18.28 -2.11 12.30
N GLN A 194 -19.59 -2.36 12.48
CA GLN A 194 -20.13 -3.71 12.43
C GLN A 194 -19.94 -4.36 11.07
N LYS A 195 -20.28 -3.64 9.99
CA LYS A 195 -20.14 -4.14 8.63
C LYS A 195 -18.69 -4.50 8.35
N ARG A 196 -17.75 -3.58 8.57
CA ARG A 196 -16.32 -3.80 8.32
C ARG A 196 -15.74 -4.93 9.18
N ALA A 197 -16.06 -5.00 10.47
CA ALA A 197 -15.61 -6.10 11.32
C ALA A 197 -16.09 -7.47 10.79
N SER A 198 -17.38 -7.57 10.43
CA SER A 198 -17.96 -8.80 9.89
C SER A 198 -17.33 -9.20 8.55
N GLU A 199 -17.14 -8.23 7.65
CA GLU A 199 -16.49 -8.45 6.37
C GLU A 199 -15.03 -8.89 6.58
N HIS A 200 -14.29 -8.38 7.56
CA HIS A 200 -12.92 -8.84 7.81
C HIS A 200 -12.82 -10.17 8.58
N ASN A 201 -13.94 -10.83 8.91
CA ASN A 201 -13.97 -11.98 9.80
C ASN A 201 -13.31 -11.70 11.16
N GLU A 202 -13.53 -10.50 11.69
CA GLU A 202 -12.96 -10.00 12.95
C GLU A 202 -14.07 -9.65 13.94
N SER A 203 -13.77 -9.64 15.23
CA SER A 203 -14.72 -9.12 16.22
C SER A 203 -14.82 -7.59 16.14
N VAL A 204 -15.99 -7.04 16.44
CA VAL A 204 -16.21 -5.58 16.50
C VAL A 204 -15.21 -4.89 17.44
N GLU A 205 -14.91 -5.53 18.58
CA GLU A 205 -13.94 -5.03 19.55
C GLU A 205 -12.53 -5.00 18.96
N ASN A 206 -12.08 -6.09 18.32
CA ASN A 206 -10.74 -6.16 17.74
C ASN A 206 -10.60 -5.16 16.57
N TYR A 207 -11.59 -5.10 15.69
CA TYR A 207 -11.65 -4.12 14.62
C TYR A 207 -11.56 -2.68 15.17
N SER A 208 -12.37 -2.37 16.20
CA SER A 208 -12.35 -1.05 16.82
C SER A 208 -11.00 -0.73 17.44
N ASN A 209 -10.33 -1.70 18.08
CA ASN A 209 -9.00 -1.51 18.65
C ASN A 209 -7.93 -1.22 17.60
N MET A 210 -8.02 -1.82 16.41
CA MET A 210 -7.02 -1.69 15.35
C MET A 210 -7.24 -0.48 14.44
N VAL A 211 -8.51 -0.13 14.19
CA VAL A 211 -8.87 0.88 13.17
C VAL A 211 -9.44 2.15 13.81
N ILE A 212 -10.40 2.02 14.74
CA ILE A 212 -11.15 3.17 15.25
C ILE A 212 -10.42 3.88 16.39
N LYS A 213 -9.99 3.16 17.43
CA LYS A 213 -9.31 3.76 18.60
C LYS A 213 -8.05 4.55 18.23
N PRO A 214 -7.20 4.12 17.28
CA PRO A 214 -6.05 4.91 16.86
C PRO A 214 -6.41 6.26 16.22
N LEU A 215 -7.63 6.40 15.70
CA LEU A 215 -8.16 7.64 15.11
C LEU A 215 -8.85 8.55 16.14
N ASP A 216 -8.81 8.23 17.44
CA ASP A 216 -9.44 9.04 18.50
C ASP A 216 -9.11 10.53 18.41
N SER A 217 -7.86 10.85 18.08
CA SER A 217 -7.39 12.22 17.90
C SER A 217 -8.10 12.94 16.76
N LEU A 218 -8.40 12.25 15.64
CA LEU A 218 -9.18 12.79 14.52
C LEU A 218 -10.61 13.13 14.93
N PHE A 219 -11.21 12.33 15.82
CA PHE A 219 -12.61 12.49 16.22
C PHE A 219 -12.81 13.51 17.35
N LYS A 220 -11.81 13.68 18.22
CA LYS A 220 -11.96 14.41 19.49
C LYS A 220 -11.29 15.78 19.52
N LYS A 221 -10.31 16.03 18.66
CA LYS A 221 -9.53 17.28 18.63
C LYS A 221 -9.86 18.09 17.38
N ASN A 222 -9.69 19.41 17.49
CA ASN A 222 -9.79 20.32 16.36
C ASN A 222 -8.38 20.67 15.88
N TYR A 223 -8.15 20.55 14.57
CA TYR A 223 -6.87 20.89 13.95
C TYR A 223 -7.08 21.96 12.89
N ASN A 224 -6.13 22.89 12.78
CA ASN A 224 -6.13 23.88 11.70
C ASN A 224 -5.72 23.24 10.36
N TYR A 225 -4.90 22.18 10.45
CA TYR A 225 -4.35 21.49 9.31
C TYR A 225 -4.45 19.97 9.47
N ILE A 226 -4.86 19.28 8.41
CA ILE A 226 -4.74 17.82 8.30
C ILE A 226 -3.80 17.51 7.14
N VAL A 227 -2.77 16.71 7.42
CA VAL A 227 -1.77 16.27 6.44
C VAL A 227 -1.90 14.76 6.23
N LEU A 228 -2.20 14.36 5.01
CA LEU A 228 -2.53 12.98 4.62
C LEU A 228 -1.34 12.37 3.88
N TRP A 229 -0.82 11.25 4.37
CA TRP A 229 0.33 10.55 3.77
C TRP A 229 -0.11 9.23 3.16
N PHE A 230 -0.36 9.26 1.85
CA PHE A 230 -0.91 8.12 1.10
C PHE A 230 -0.11 7.92 -0.18
N GLY A 231 0.23 6.66 -0.44
CA GLY A 231 0.91 6.27 -1.67
C GLY A 231 0.01 6.40 -2.90
N GLU A 232 0.59 6.15 -4.08
CA GLU A 232 -0.12 6.29 -5.36
C GLU A 232 -0.94 5.06 -5.76
N ASP A 233 -0.81 3.95 -5.03
CA ASP A 233 -1.51 2.71 -5.37
C ASP A 233 -3.02 2.78 -5.08
N MET A 234 -3.77 1.89 -5.72
CA MET A 234 -5.23 1.84 -5.61
C MET A 234 -5.72 1.72 -4.17
N PHE A 235 -5.02 0.95 -3.32
CA PHE A 235 -5.40 0.76 -1.92
C PHE A 235 -5.27 2.05 -1.12
N CYS A 236 -4.13 2.71 -1.25
CA CYS A 236 -3.87 4.01 -0.66
C CYS A 236 -4.94 5.03 -1.11
N GLN A 237 -5.31 5.02 -2.39
CA GLN A 237 -6.31 5.95 -2.92
C GLN A 237 -7.74 5.67 -2.41
N MET A 238 -8.15 4.42 -2.21
CA MET A 238 -9.47 4.11 -1.64
C MET A 238 -9.54 4.48 -0.15
N ASN A 239 -8.44 4.26 0.57
CA ASN A 239 -8.30 4.70 1.95
C ASN A 239 -8.31 6.24 2.06
N LEU A 240 -7.59 6.93 1.15
CA LEU A 240 -7.58 8.38 1.06
C LEU A 240 -8.99 8.94 0.79
N LEU A 241 -9.73 8.38 -0.18
CA LEU A 241 -11.11 8.75 -0.47
C LEU A 241 -12.00 8.63 0.78
N THR A 242 -11.82 7.58 1.57
CA THR A 242 -12.59 7.34 2.80
C THR A 242 -12.34 8.40 3.86
N ILE A 243 -11.08 8.80 4.07
CA ILE A 243 -10.74 9.89 4.99
C ILE A 243 -11.31 11.22 4.50
N LEU A 244 -11.14 11.56 3.22
CA LEU A 244 -11.65 12.81 2.67
C LEU A 244 -13.19 12.90 2.77
N ALA A 245 -13.88 11.80 2.49
CA ALA A 245 -15.33 11.69 2.67
C ALA A 245 -15.74 11.85 4.13
N TYR A 246 -14.98 11.29 5.07
CA TYR A 246 -15.22 11.47 6.50
C TYR A 246 -15.03 12.94 6.93
N LEU A 247 -13.99 13.62 6.44
CA LEU A 247 -13.75 15.04 6.76
C LEU A 247 -14.89 15.94 6.28
N GLU A 248 -15.48 15.63 5.12
CA GLU A 248 -16.70 16.30 4.65
C GLU A 248 -17.91 15.99 5.53
N GLN A 249 -18.10 14.71 5.88
CA GLN A 249 -19.17 14.27 6.78
C GLN A 249 -19.09 14.97 8.15
N SER A 250 -17.88 15.14 8.69
CA SER A 250 -17.64 15.81 9.97
C SER A 250 -17.63 17.34 9.86
N GLN A 251 -17.88 17.90 8.66
CA GLN A 251 -17.86 19.33 8.36
C GLN A 251 -16.54 20.02 8.74
N TYR A 252 -15.41 19.33 8.55
CA TYR A 252 -14.08 19.88 8.85
C TYR A 252 -13.85 21.22 8.11
N LYS A 253 -13.30 22.21 8.82
CA LYS A 253 -13.13 23.59 8.33
C LYS A 253 -11.68 24.01 8.12
N GLY A 254 -10.72 23.20 8.58
CA GLY A 254 -9.30 23.48 8.38
C GLY A 254 -8.83 23.13 6.97
N LYS A 255 -7.54 23.31 6.72
CA LYS A 255 -6.93 23.00 5.44
C LYS A 255 -6.47 21.55 5.39
N VAL A 256 -6.62 20.93 4.23
CA VAL A 256 -6.19 19.54 4.00
C VAL A 256 -5.06 19.53 3.00
N PHE A 257 -3.96 18.87 3.35
CA PHE A 257 -2.80 18.65 2.49
C PHE A 257 -2.64 17.16 2.24
N VAL A 258 -2.40 16.76 1.00
CA VAL A 258 -2.00 15.40 0.64
C VAL A 258 -0.54 15.39 0.25
N ASN A 259 0.22 14.50 0.87
CA ASN A 259 1.56 14.12 0.51
C ASN A 259 1.50 12.81 -0.25
N SER A 260 1.52 12.91 -1.58
CA SER A 260 1.61 11.77 -2.48
C SER A 260 3.07 11.42 -2.71
N PHE A 261 3.37 10.13 -2.67
CA PHE A 261 4.71 9.62 -2.93
C PHE A 261 4.63 8.23 -3.55
N ARG A 262 5.57 7.95 -4.45
CA ARG A 262 5.82 6.57 -4.87
C ARG A 262 6.58 5.86 -3.76
N GLU A 263 6.14 4.66 -3.39
CA GLU A 263 6.78 3.90 -2.30
C GLU A 263 8.24 3.52 -2.57
N ASP A 264 8.60 3.41 -3.86
CA ASP A 264 9.97 3.13 -4.25
C ASP A 264 10.88 4.33 -4.03
N GLU A 265 10.48 5.52 -4.45
CA GLU A 265 11.33 6.72 -4.39
C GLU A 265 11.14 7.52 -3.08
N PHE A 266 9.96 7.44 -2.48
CA PHE A 266 9.45 8.31 -1.41
C PHE A 266 9.63 9.80 -1.70
N LYS A 267 9.64 10.20 -2.98
CA LYS A 267 9.66 11.60 -3.36
C LYS A 267 8.30 12.22 -3.09
N VAL A 268 8.23 13.21 -2.22
CA VAL A 268 6.94 13.73 -1.75
C VAL A 268 6.49 14.91 -2.59
N SER A 269 5.34 14.73 -3.24
CA SER A 269 4.59 15.81 -3.85
C SER A 269 3.45 16.23 -2.92
N GLN A 270 3.53 17.44 -2.38
CA GLN A 270 2.48 18.00 -1.54
C GLN A 270 1.46 18.79 -2.37
N THR A 271 0.18 18.63 -2.07
CA THR A 271 -0.92 19.36 -2.72
C THR A 271 -1.97 19.73 -1.68
N GLU A 272 -2.38 20.99 -1.64
CA GLU A 272 -3.54 21.44 -0.84
C GLU A 272 -4.82 21.01 -1.56
N LEU A 273 -5.76 20.41 -0.82
CA LEU A 273 -7.04 19.94 -1.34
C LEU A 273 -8.20 20.75 -0.77
N SER A 274 -9.14 21.06 -1.67
CA SER A 274 -10.45 21.60 -1.31
C SER A 274 -11.43 20.44 -1.11
N LEU A 275 -12.13 20.43 0.03
CA LEU A 275 -13.25 19.52 0.29
C LEU A 275 -14.52 20.04 -0.40
N GLY A 276 -15.38 19.14 -0.89
CA GLY A 276 -16.70 19.46 -1.43
C GLY A 276 -17.36 18.39 -2.31
N SER A 277 -16.71 17.25 -2.57
CA SER A 277 -17.22 16.21 -3.48
C SER A 277 -16.91 14.78 -3.02
N TYR A 278 -16.04 14.58 -2.04
CA TYR A 278 -15.51 13.27 -1.66
C TYR A 278 -16.55 12.39 -0.98
N TYR A 279 -17.50 12.95 -0.22
CA TYR A 279 -18.57 12.18 0.40
C TYR A 279 -19.49 11.54 -0.64
N SER A 280 -19.95 12.32 -1.63
CA SER A 280 -20.75 11.78 -2.73
C SER A 280 -19.97 10.77 -3.56
N VAL A 281 -18.69 11.02 -3.80
CA VAL A 281 -17.83 10.11 -4.57
C VAL A 281 -17.59 8.80 -3.80
N TYR A 282 -17.40 8.86 -2.48
CA TYR A 282 -17.31 7.68 -1.63
C TYR A 282 -18.58 6.81 -1.74
N GLU A 283 -19.76 7.43 -1.69
CA GLU A 283 -21.03 6.72 -1.83
C GLU A 283 -21.19 6.12 -3.24
N GLU A 284 -20.88 6.87 -4.29
CA GLU A 284 -20.89 6.37 -5.68
C GLU A 284 -19.93 5.19 -5.85
N VAL A 285 -18.69 5.31 -5.38
CA VAL A 285 -17.61 4.36 -5.68
C VAL A 285 -17.58 3.19 -4.70
N LEU A 286 -17.44 3.44 -3.40
CA LEU A 286 -17.16 2.38 -2.42
C LEU A 286 -18.43 1.68 -1.93
N VAL A 287 -19.58 2.35 -1.95
CA VAL A 287 -20.87 1.75 -1.56
C VAL A 287 -21.59 1.19 -2.78
N ASN A 288 -21.75 1.99 -3.83
CA ASN A 288 -22.57 1.64 -5.00
C ASN A 288 -21.77 1.07 -6.18
N HIS A 289 -20.44 1.07 -6.14
CA HIS A 289 -19.57 0.56 -7.21
C HIS A 289 -19.86 1.17 -8.58
N MET A 290 -20.10 2.48 -8.60
CA MET A 290 -20.34 3.30 -9.78
C MET A 290 -19.15 4.22 -10.06
N LYS A 291 -19.00 4.62 -11.33
CA LYS A 291 -18.02 5.64 -11.71
C LYS A 291 -18.36 6.98 -11.05
N PRO A 292 -17.34 7.74 -10.61
CA PRO A 292 -17.55 9.02 -9.96
C PRO A 292 -18.13 10.02 -10.97
N THR A 293 -19.10 10.82 -10.54
CA THR A 293 -19.68 11.89 -11.37
C THR A 293 -18.93 13.21 -11.26
N LYS A 294 -18.03 13.32 -10.27
CA LYS A 294 -17.26 14.52 -9.95
C LYS A 294 -15.83 14.41 -10.46
N GLU A 295 -15.23 15.56 -10.75
CA GLU A 295 -13.81 15.66 -11.06
C GLU A 295 -12.97 15.37 -9.80
N LEU A 296 -11.92 14.57 -9.98
CA LEU A 296 -11.02 14.12 -8.93
C LEU A 296 -9.58 14.32 -9.37
N LEU A 297 -8.65 14.20 -8.42
CA LEU A 297 -7.23 14.08 -8.74
C LEU A 297 -7.03 12.95 -9.77
N PRO A 298 -6.22 13.15 -10.83
CA PRO A 298 -6.02 12.13 -11.87
C PRO A 298 -5.63 10.76 -11.32
N MET A 299 -4.78 10.73 -10.29
CA MET A 299 -4.36 9.50 -9.60
C MET A 299 -5.54 8.78 -8.93
N MET A 300 -6.40 9.51 -8.21
CA MET A 300 -7.56 8.92 -7.55
C MET A 300 -8.54 8.38 -8.60
N TYR A 301 -8.78 9.11 -9.68
CA TYR A 301 -9.63 8.64 -10.77
C TYR A 301 -9.11 7.34 -11.39
N GLN A 302 -7.80 7.25 -11.67
CA GLN A 302 -7.17 6.02 -12.18
C GLN A 302 -7.31 4.85 -11.20
N ALA A 303 -7.08 5.10 -9.91
CA ALA A 303 -7.28 4.09 -8.87
C ALA A 303 -8.74 3.61 -8.78
N ILE A 304 -9.70 4.52 -8.92
CA ILE A 304 -11.12 4.16 -8.94
C ILE A 304 -11.46 3.32 -10.16
N GLU A 305 -10.94 3.65 -11.34
CA GLU A 305 -11.18 2.82 -12.54
C GLU A 305 -10.65 1.40 -12.35
N LEU A 306 -9.45 1.25 -11.79
CA LEU A 306 -8.90 -0.04 -11.42
C LEU A 306 -9.81 -0.76 -10.43
N PHE A 307 -10.19 -0.10 -9.33
CA PHE A 307 -11.06 -0.65 -8.29
C PHE A 307 -12.40 -1.15 -8.86
N LEU A 308 -13.08 -0.35 -9.69
CA LEU A 308 -14.35 -0.69 -10.30
C LEU A 308 -14.21 -1.82 -11.33
N GLU A 309 -13.13 -1.83 -12.12
CA GLU A 309 -12.83 -2.94 -13.01
C GLU A 309 -12.76 -4.25 -12.23
N MET A 310 -12.23 -4.23 -11.01
CA MET A 310 -12.19 -5.43 -10.15
C MET A 310 -13.56 -5.96 -9.73
N GLN A 311 -14.57 -5.10 -9.66
CA GLN A 311 -15.92 -5.49 -9.24
C GLN A 311 -16.75 -6.01 -10.41
N THR A 312 -16.31 -5.79 -11.65
CA THR A 312 -17.04 -6.29 -12.82
C THR A 312 -16.78 -7.78 -13.05
N GLU A 313 -17.86 -8.56 -13.17
CA GLU A 313 -17.82 -10.02 -13.39
C GLU A 313 -17.18 -10.44 -14.74
N ASN A 314 -16.82 -9.49 -15.62
CA ASN A 314 -16.36 -9.78 -16.97
C ASN A 314 -15.16 -8.91 -17.42
N ASN A 315 -14.29 -8.55 -16.47
CA ASN A 315 -13.08 -7.77 -16.74
C ASN A 315 -12.02 -8.57 -17.54
N ALA A 316 -10.97 -7.89 -18.00
CA ALA A 316 -9.92 -8.50 -18.82
C ALA A 316 -9.22 -9.67 -18.10
N VAL A 317 -9.09 -9.58 -16.78
CA VAL A 317 -8.54 -10.63 -15.92
C VAL A 317 -9.44 -11.85 -15.86
N ILE A 318 -10.74 -11.69 -15.61
CA ILE A 318 -11.72 -12.78 -15.59
C ILE A 318 -11.83 -13.44 -16.96
N LYS A 319 -11.80 -12.66 -18.06
CA LYS A 319 -11.75 -13.20 -19.43
C LYS A 319 -10.51 -14.04 -19.65
N TYR A 320 -9.36 -13.60 -19.13
CA TYR A 320 -8.13 -14.37 -19.21
C TYR A 320 -8.21 -15.66 -18.39
N ILE A 321 -8.67 -15.58 -17.14
CA ILE A 321 -8.87 -16.75 -16.27
C ILE A 321 -9.82 -17.74 -16.92
N SER A 322 -10.95 -17.26 -17.45
CA SER A 322 -11.97 -18.07 -18.13
C SER A 322 -11.41 -18.86 -19.32
N LYS A 323 -10.50 -18.26 -20.09
CA LYS A 323 -9.83 -18.93 -21.23
C LYS A 323 -8.76 -19.94 -20.79
N ASN A 324 -8.29 -19.84 -19.55
CA ASN A 324 -7.17 -20.62 -19.03
C ASN A 324 -7.55 -21.45 -17.79
N LYS A 325 -8.83 -21.77 -17.58
CA LYS A 325 -9.33 -22.52 -16.40
C LYS A 325 -8.66 -23.90 -16.20
N HIS A 326 -8.14 -24.49 -17.27
CA HIS A 326 -7.43 -25.77 -17.25
C HIS A 326 -6.06 -25.70 -16.54
N LEU A 327 -5.48 -24.51 -16.38
CA LEU A 327 -4.19 -24.33 -15.71
C LEU A 327 -4.35 -24.39 -14.18
N PRO A 328 -3.35 -24.91 -13.45
CA PRO A 328 -3.30 -24.82 -11.98
C PRO A 328 -3.38 -23.37 -11.50
N THR A 329 -3.95 -23.13 -10.31
CA THR A 329 -4.09 -21.78 -9.74
C THR A 329 -2.74 -21.05 -9.61
N SER A 330 -1.68 -21.76 -9.23
CA SER A 330 -0.31 -21.20 -9.17
C SER A 330 0.20 -20.69 -10.52
N GLU A 331 -0.03 -21.44 -11.60
CA GLU A 331 0.38 -21.06 -12.96
C GLU A 331 -0.48 -19.92 -13.51
N LEU A 332 -1.79 -19.92 -13.22
CA LEU A 332 -2.69 -18.81 -13.55
C LEU A 332 -2.25 -17.52 -12.86
N LEU A 333 -1.97 -17.58 -11.56
CA LEU A 333 -1.46 -16.44 -10.81
C LEU A 333 -0.22 -15.89 -11.48
N LYS A 334 0.82 -16.71 -11.70
CA LYS A 334 2.06 -16.27 -12.35
C LYS A 334 1.81 -15.51 -13.65
N ARG A 335 0.98 -16.07 -14.55
CA ARG A 335 0.65 -15.43 -15.84
C ARG A 335 -0.15 -14.15 -15.70
N LEU A 336 -1.08 -14.10 -14.74
CA LEU A 336 -1.89 -12.91 -14.50
C LEU A 336 -1.02 -11.72 -14.10
N PHE A 337 -0.01 -11.92 -13.27
CA PHE A 337 0.93 -10.85 -12.92
C PHE A 337 1.83 -10.40 -14.06
N GLU A 338 2.17 -11.29 -14.98
CA GLU A 338 2.96 -10.95 -16.16
C GLU A 338 2.15 -10.16 -17.19
N ILE A 339 0.87 -10.51 -17.35
CA ILE A 339 -0.01 -9.95 -18.39
C ILE A 339 -0.71 -8.69 -17.90
N PHE A 340 -1.00 -8.60 -16.61
CA PHE A 340 -1.73 -7.50 -15.99
C PHE A 340 -0.90 -6.78 -14.90
N PRO A 341 0.37 -6.38 -15.18
CA PRO A 341 1.27 -5.85 -14.17
C PRO A 341 0.82 -4.50 -13.58
N THR A 342 -0.05 -3.78 -14.30
CA THR A 342 -0.55 -2.45 -13.92
C THR A 342 -1.89 -2.48 -13.21
N VAL A 343 -2.56 -3.64 -13.13
CA VAL A 343 -3.92 -3.70 -12.56
C VAL A 343 -3.89 -3.62 -11.03
N GLY A 344 -2.71 -3.82 -10.41
CA GLY A 344 -2.53 -3.59 -8.98
C GLY A 344 -3.14 -4.66 -8.07
N TYR A 345 -3.68 -5.73 -8.65
CA TYR A 345 -4.17 -6.90 -7.90
C TYR A 345 -3.06 -7.53 -7.05
N GLY A 346 -3.32 -7.74 -5.76
CA GLY A 346 -2.57 -8.65 -4.91
C GLY A 346 -2.94 -10.11 -5.17
N ASP A 347 -2.16 -11.05 -4.62
CA ASP A 347 -2.41 -12.50 -4.73
C ASP A 347 -3.87 -12.85 -4.44
N LEU A 348 -4.42 -12.32 -3.34
CA LEU A 348 -5.77 -12.61 -2.90
C LEU A 348 -6.85 -12.27 -3.90
N GLN A 349 -6.71 -11.12 -4.54
CA GLN A 349 -7.71 -10.64 -5.46
C GLN A 349 -7.70 -11.53 -6.70
N TYR A 350 -6.54 -11.94 -7.18
CA TYR A 350 -6.48 -12.92 -8.25
C TYR A 350 -6.97 -14.31 -7.82
N ILE A 351 -6.65 -14.77 -6.62
CA ILE A 351 -7.16 -16.06 -6.11
C ILE A 351 -8.68 -16.02 -6.04
N GLU A 352 -9.26 -14.97 -5.46
CA GLU A 352 -10.72 -14.80 -5.38
C GLU A 352 -11.37 -14.74 -6.76
N LEU A 353 -10.74 -14.04 -7.72
CA LEU A 353 -11.21 -14.02 -9.11
C LEU A 353 -11.07 -15.40 -9.77
N ILE A 354 -10.00 -16.15 -9.51
CA ILE A 354 -9.79 -17.51 -10.03
C ILE A 354 -10.86 -18.45 -9.48
N ASP A 355 -11.12 -18.43 -8.17
CA ASP A 355 -12.09 -19.29 -7.50
C ASP A 355 -13.53 -18.97 -7.90
N LYS A 356 -13.86 -17.69 -8.12
CA LYS A 356 -15.18 -17.28 -8.67
C LYS A 356 -15.35 -17.68 -10.13
N THR A 357 -14.26 -17.70 -10.90
CA THR A 357 -14.32 -17.90 -12.35
C THR A 357 -14.20 -19.36 -12.74
N LYS A 358 -13.42 -20.18 -12.03
CA LYS A 358 -13.29 -21.61 -12.30
C LYS A 358 -14.59 -22.32 -11.98
#